data_AF-A0A317YJE9-F1
#
_entry.id   AF-A0A317YJE9-F1
#
_cell.length_a   1.000
_cell.length_b   1.000
_cell.length_c   1.000
_cell.angle_alpha   90.00
_cell.angle_beta   90.00
_cell.angle_gamma   90.00
#
_symmetry.space_group_name_H-M   'P 1'
#
loop_
_entity.id
_entity.type
_entity.pdbx_description
1 polymer ?
#
loop_
_entity_poly.entity_id
_entity_poly.type
_entity_poly.pdbx_seq_one_letter_code
_entity_poly.pdbx_strand_id
1 'polypeptide(L)'
;MAKTKIAVAIAILALFPLSCAAARQHGKPAHGDHDGDGTPAVMTVNGFNRGEDGGGAASCDGRFHSDDDLIVALSSRWYAGGKRCGEAIRITAANTAGAP
;
A
#
# COMPACT_ATOMS: atom_id res chain seq x y z
N MET A 1 -5.21 -45.35 18.78
CA MET A 1 -4.37 -44.12 18.72
C MET A 1 -5.22 -42.93 18.30
N ALA A 2 -6.06 -42.40 19.21
CA ALA A 2 -6.97 -41.29 18.91
C ALA A 2 -6.94 -40.20 20.00
N LYS A 3 -5.99 -40.26 20.95
CA LYS A 3 -5.94 -39.36 22.10
C LYS A 3 -4.86 -38.27 21.99
N THR A 4 -3.91 -38.42 21.07
CA THR A 4 -2.80 -37.48 20.86
C THR A 4 -3.09 -36.41 19.79
N LYS A 5 -4.11 -36.61 18.94
CA LYS A 5 -4.48 -35.66 17.88
C LYS A 5 -5.38 -34.51 18.36
N ILE A 6 -6.11 -34.72 19.47
CA ILE A 6 -7.06 -33.74 20.02
C ILE A 6 -6.33 -32.60 20.73
N ALA A 7 -5.23 -32.89 21.44
CA ALA A 7 -4.42 -31.86 22.12
C ALA A 7 -3.73 -30.91 21.13
N VAL A 8 -3.31 -31.41 19.96
CA VAL A 8 -2.69 -30.59 18.90
C VAL A 8 -3.70 -29.64 18.26
N ALA A 9 -4.95 -30.07 18.07
CA ALA A 9 -6.01 -29.22 17.51
C ALA A 9 -6.38 -28.05 18.45
N ILE A 10 -6.37 -28.27 19.77
CA ILE A 10 -6.66 -27.23 20.77
C ILE A 10 -5.51 -26.21 20.85
N ALA A 11 -4.26 -26.66 20.71
CA ALA A 11 -3.10 -25.76 20.69
C ALA A 11 -3.08 -24.85 19.45
N ILE A 12 -3.54 -25.34 18.29
CA ILE A 12 -3.61 -24.55 17.04
C ILE A 12 -4.70 -23.47 17.11
N LEU A 13 -5.84 -23.75 17.76
CA LEU A 13 -6.92 -22.78 17.97
C LEU A 13 -6.56 -21.65 18.96
N ALA A 14 -5.57 -21.86 19.84
CA ALA A 14 -5.13 -20.86 20.80
C ALA A 14 -4.07 -19.88 20.24
N LEU A 15 -3.45 -20.18 19.09
CA LEU A 15 -2.45 -19.33 18.43
C LEU A 15 -3.05 -18.42 17.33
N PHE A 16 -4.37 -18.47 17.12
CA PHE A 16 -5.09 -17.71 16.11
C PHE A 16 -5.78 -16.39 16.55
N PRO A 17 -5.34 -15.63 17.58
CA PRO A 17 -5.83 -14.27 17.76
C PRO A 17 -4.71 -13.24 17.53
N LEU A 18 -4.25 -13.09 16.29
CA LEU A 18 -3.69 -11.82 15.82
C LEU A 18 -4.46 -11.35 14.59
N SER A 19 -5.78 -11.29 14.73
CA SER A 19 -6.55 -10.38 13.89
C SER A 19 -6.21 -8.98 14.38
N CYS A 20 -5.32 -8.29 13.68
CA CYS A 20 -5.13 -6.86 13.83
C CYS A 20 -6.47 -6.20 13.50
N ALA A 21 -7.30 -5.98 14.53
CA ALA A 21 -8.45 -5.10 14.44
C ALA A 21 -7.91 -3.67 14.32
N ALA A 22 -7.38 -3.33 13.15
CA ALA A 22 -7.27 -1.94 12.73
C ALA A 22 -8.71 -1.45 12.60
N ALA A 23 -9.23 -0.86 13.68
CA ALA A 23 -10.47 -0.11 13.65
C ALA A 23 -10.35 0.93 12.54
N ARG A 24 -10.99 0.67 11.39
CA ARG A 24 -11.13 1.66 10.33
C ARG A 24 -12.07 2.73 10.86
N GLN A 25 -11.51 3.77 11.48
CA GLN A 25 -12.23 5.02 11.60
C GLN A 25 -12.48 5.51 10.17
N HIS A 26 -13.70 5.29 9.68
CA HIS A 26 -14.20 5.93 8.46
C HIS A 26 -14.32 7.43 8.75
N GLY A 27 -13.18 8.12 8.70
CA GLY A 27 -13.17 9.57 8.56
C GLY A 27 -13.91 9.92 7.28
N LYS A 28 -14.95 10.75 7.40
CA LYS A 28 -15.68 11.30 6.27
C LYS A 28 -14.67 11.87 5.27
N PRO A 29 -14.74 11.56 3.96
CA PRO A 29 -13.93 12.27 3.00
C PRO A 29 -14.37 13.74 3.04
N ALA A 30 -13.45 14.61 3.47
CA ALA A 30 -13.55 16.01 3.13
C ALA A 30 -13.45 16.07 1.61
N HIS A 31 -14.60 16.22 0.94
CA HIS A 31 -14.62 16.75 -0.42
C HIS A 31 -14.18 18.21 -0.28
N GLY A 32 -12.88 18.42 -0.36
CA GLY A 32 -12.31 19.73 -0.61
C GLY A 32 -12.54 20.04 -2.08
N ASP A 33 -13.22 21.15 -2.34
CA ASP A 33 -13.29 21.76 -3.65
C ASP A 33 -11.85 22.08 -4.09
N HIS A 34 -11.34 21.30 -5.05
CA HIS A 34 -9.98 21.41 -5.56
C HIS A 34 -9.97 22.42 -6.72
N ASP A 35 -9.82 23.69 -6.36
CA ASP A 35 -9.37 24.73 -7.27
C ASP A 35 -7.95 24.40 -7.76
N GLY A 36 -7.86 23.73 -8.91
CA GLY A 36 -6.76 23.81 -9.89
C GLY A 36 -5.34 23.33 -9.53
N ASP A 37 -4.99 23.28 -8.25
CA ASP A 37 -3.63 23.03 -7.79
C ASP A 37 -3.54 21.57 -7.36
N GLY A 38 -2.73 20.79 -8.09
CA GLY A 38 -2.61 19.34 -7.86
C GLY A 38 -2.36 18.97 -6.39
N THR A 39 -2.66 17.73 -6.01
CA THR A 39 -2.56 17.30 -4.61
C THR A 39 -1.09 17.32 -4.13
N PRO A 40 -0.73 18.12 -3.09
CA PRO A 40 0.63 18.14 -2.56
C PRO A 40 1.04 16.77 -2.02
N ALA A 41 2.25 16.35 -2.34
CA ALA A 41 2.79 15.03 -1.99
C ALA A 41 4.28 15.11 -1.67
N VAL A 42 4.76 14.16 -0.88
CA VAL A 42 6.19 13.85 -0.77
C VAL A 42 6.47 12.64 -1.65
N MET A 43 7.46 12.75 -2.53
CA MET A 43 7.94 11.65 -3.35
C MET A 43 9.10 10.96 -2.63
N THR A 44 9.04 9.63 -2.58
CA THR A 44 10.15 8.77 -2.17
C THR A 44 10.54 7.87 -3.34
N VAL A 45 11.75 7.33 -3.31
CA VAL A 45 12.22 6.34 -4.30
C VAL A 45 11.90 4.94 -3.79
N ASN A 46 11.46 4.05 -4.68
CA ASN A 46 11.16 2.65 -4.38
C ASN A 46 11.56 1.79 -5.58
N GLY A 47 12.26 0.67 -5.32
CA GLY A 47 12.53 -0.35 -6.33
C GLY A 47 11.36 -1.33 -6.46
N PHE A 48 10.91 -1.61 -7.68
CA PHE A 48 9.79 -2.50 -7.97
C PHE A 48 10.21 -3.85 -8.56
N ASN A 49 11.52 -4.05 -8.72
CA ASN A 49 12.06 -5.29 -9.24
C ASN A 49 12.16 -6.35 -8.13
N ARG A 50 12.40 -7.59 -8.55
CA ARG A 50 12.54 -8.69 -7.60
C ARG A 50 13.78 -8.50 -6.74
N GLY A 51 13.58 -8.50 -5.42
CA GLY A 51 14.68 -8.41 -4.45
C GLY A 51 15.09 -7.00 -4.08
N GLU A 52 14.38 -5.99 -4.58
CA GLU A 52 14.56 -4.59 -4.21
C GLU A 52 13.65 -4.17 -3.04
N ASP A 53 13.73 -2.90 -2.67
CA ASP A 53 13.10 -2.32 -1.48
C ASP A 53 11.57 -2.42 -1.46
N GLY A 54 10.92 -2.53 -2.62
CA GLY A 54 9.47 -2.75 -2.71
C GLY A 54 9.03 -4.10 -2.12
N GLY A 55 9.97 -5.03 -1.94
CA GLY A 55 9.78 -6.33 -1.32
C GLY A 55 9.00 -7.31 -2.18
N GLY A 56 7.68 -7.10 -2.28
CA GLY A 56 6.74 -7.97 -2.97
C GLY A 56 6.30 -7.45 -4.34
N ALA A 57 5.54 -8.28 -5.04
CA ALA A 57 4.92 -7.89 -6.30
C ALA A 57 3.87 -6.78 -6.09
N ALA A 58 3.70 -5.91 -7.10
CA ALA A 58 2.79 -4.78 -7.06
C ALA A 58 1.35 -5.23 -6.83
N SER A 59 0.62 -4.51 -5.97
CA SER A 59 -0.73 -4.91 -5.55
C SER A 59 -1.78 -4.81 -6.66
N CYS A 60 -1.53 -4.02 -7.70
CA CYS A 60 -2.49 -3.79 -8.78
C CYS A 60 -2.59 -4.95 -9.77
N ASP A 61 -1.47 -5.63 -10.05
CA ASP A 61 -1.40 -6.66 -11.09
C ASP A 61 -0.66 -7.94 -10.63
N GLY A 62 -0.10 -7.95 -9.42
CA GLY A 62 0.62 -9.08 -8.86
C GLY A 62 1.98 -9.32 -9.50
N ARG A 63 2.62 -8.30 -10.09
CA ARG A 63 3.89 -8.45 -10.83
C ARG A 63 5.02 -7.58 -10.26
N PHE A 64 6.25 -7.98 -10.57
CA PHE A 64 7.42 -7.13 -10.42
C PHE A 64 7.62 -6.32 -11.70
N HIS A 65 8.24 -5.16 -11.59
CA HIS A 65 8.45 -4.21 -12.67
C HIS A 65 9.91 -3.77 -12.75
N SER A 66 10.36 -3.39 -13.94
CA SER A 66 11.71 -2.84 -14.13
C SER A 66 11.75 -1.41 -13.61
N ASP A 67 12.94 -0.90 -13.26
CA ASP A 67 13.15 0.52 -12.96
C ASP A 67 12.91 1.43 -14.16
N ASP A 68 12.89 0.87 -15.38
CA ASP A 68 12.53 1.57 -16.60
C ASP A 68 11.00 1.79 -16.74
N ASP A 69 10.17 1.08 -15.95
CA ASP A 69 8.73 1.23 -15.98
C ASP A 69 8.29 2.49 -15.20
N LEU A 70 7.51 3.36 -15.84
CA LEU A 70 6.96 4.56 -15.18
C LEU A 70 5.74 4.19 -14.31
N ILE A 71 6.01 3.62 -13.14
CA ILE A 71 4.98 3.24 -12.16
C ILE A 71 5.24 3.87 -10.80
N VAL A 72 4.19 3.91 -9.96
CA VAL A 72 4.25 4.49 -8.62
C VAL A 72 3.44 3.65 -7.63
N ALA A 73 3.87 3.68 -6.37
CA ALA A 73 3.04 3.27 -5.25
C ALA A 73 2.39 4.51 -4.63
N LEU A 74 1.13 4.38 -4.20
CA LEU A 74 0.40 5.44 -3.53
C LEU A 74 0.21 5.10 -2.05
N SER A 75 0.20 6.13 -1.20
CA SER A 75 -0.20 5.98 0.20
C SER A 75 -1.57 5.30 0.29
N SER A 76 -1.83 4.53 1.34
CA SER A 76 -3.04 3.70 1.45
C SER A 76 -4.36 4.45 1.21
N ARG A 77 -4.41 5.74 1.58
CA ARG A 77 -5.58 6.59 1.32
C ARG A 77 -5.77 6.90 -0.16
N TRP A 78 -4.70 7.18 -0.89
CA TRP A 78 -4.76 7.48 -2.33
C TRP A 78 -4.86 6.21 -3.18
N TYR A 79 -4.22 5.11 -2.76
CA TYR A 79 -4.43 3.80 -3.34
C TYR A 79 -5.90 3.38 -3.26
N ALA A 80 -6.57 3.72 -2.16
CA ALA A 80 -8.01 3.57 -1.96
C ALA A 80 -8.53 2.14 -2.26
N GLY A 81 -7.71 1.12 -1.95
CA GLY A 81 -8.03 -0.28 -2.22
C GLY A 81 -7.98 -0.66 -3.71
N GLY A 82 -7.12 -0.01 -4.49
CA GLY A 82 -6.91 -0.31 -5.91
C GLY A 82 -7.77 0.50 -6.87
N LYS A 83 -8.53 1.49 -6.38
CA LYS A 83 -9.39 2.34 -7.22
C LYS A 83 -8.65 3.17 -8.28
N ARG A 84 -7.32 3.27 -8.18
CA ARG A 84 -6.45 3.97 -9.14
C ARG A 84 -5.48 3.02 -9.85
N CYS A 85 -5.68 1.71 -9.76
CA CYS A 85 -4.82 0.75 -10.46
C CYS A 85 -4.95 0.91 -11.97
N GLY A 86 -3.82 0.99 -12.66
CA GLY A 86 -3.77 1.18 -14.12
C GLY A 86 -4.07 2.59 -14.59
N GLU A 87 -4.33 3.54 -13.68
CA GLU A 87 -4.60 4.92 -14.01
C GLU A 87 -3.31 5.75 -14.02
N ALA A 88 -3.17 6.60 -15.03
CA ALA A 88 -2.04 7.52 -15.11
C ALA A 88 -2.22 8.68 -14.12
N ILE A 89 -1.13 9.10 -13.49
CA ILE A 89 -1.07 10.33 -12.72
C ILE A 89 0.00 11.26 -13.29
N ARG A 90 -0.22 12.56 -13.16
CA ARG A 90 0.79 13.57 -13.47
C ARG A 90 1.45 13.99 -12.17
N ILE A 91 2.77 13.84 -12.10
CA ILE A 91 3.58 14.35 -11.00
C ILE A 91 4.31 15.59 -11.49
N THR A 92 4.16 16.68 -10.74
CA THR A 92 4.89 17.92 -10.98
C THR A 92 5.78 18.15 -9.77
N ALA A 93 7.09 18.24 -9.98
CA ALA A 93 8.00 18.64 -8.92
C ALA A 93 7.68 20.09 -8.55
N ALA A 94 7.47 20.36 -7.26
CA ALA A 94 7.50 21.74 -6.79
C ALA A 94 8.93 22.24 -6.92
N ASN A 95 9.11 23.45 -7.46
CA ASN A 95 10.41 24.08 -7.63
C ASN A 95 10.94 24.49 -6.25
N THR A 96 11.33 23.55 -5.39
CA THR A 96 11.99 23.87 -4.13
C THR A 96 13.48 24.02 -4.40
N ALA A 97 13.85 25.12 -5.07
CA ALA A 97 15.21 25.63 -5.02
C ALA A 97 15.48 26.04 -3.56
N GLY A 98 15.90 25.07 -2.74
CA GLY A 98 16.14 25.26 -1.30
C GLY A 98 15.23 24.42 -0.41
N ALA A 99 15.33 23.09 -0.48
CA ALA A 99 15.13 22.25 0.70
C ALA A 99 16.53 21.91 1.25
N PRO A 100 16.74 21.96 2.58
CA PRO A 100 18.05 21.76 3.22
C PRO A 100 18.61 20.34 3.04
#